data_AF-A0A9D8DH33-F1
#
_entry.id   AF-A0A9D8DH33-F1
#
_cell.length_a   1.000
_cell.length_b   1.000
_cell.length_c   1.000
_cell.angle_alpha   90.00
_cell.angle_beta   90.00
_cell.angle_gamma   90.00
#
_symmetry.space_group_name_H-M   'P 1'
#
loop_
_entity.id
_entity.type
_entity.pdbx_description
1 polymer ?
#
loop_
_entity_poly.entity_id
_entity_poly.type
_entity_poly.pdbx_seq_one_letter_code
_entity_poly.pdbx_strand_id
1 'polypeptide(L)'
;MTAAWAYVRLTESRPREQLERLALRAAPLALLALAGSVYLFGHEAGFSDVVAPTVARTSATIPIVYSASLAAVMLVVLLGPPFLQRPFVNAPIRRLAELSYAIFLIHVVVGIYLGVMVLDLPRDGTLADVALFYVVVLTASILYAYASLRFVERPARAWARRLTAPAAPSAPRQTPTQDLAGVGSAGD
;
A
#
# COMPACT_ATOMS: atom_id res chain seq x y z
N MET A 1 12.82 -9.89 0.88
CA MET A 1 12.96 -11.15 1.63
C MET A 1 13.51 -10.94 3.05
N THR A 2 14.48 -10.03 3.25
CA THR A 2 15.06 -9.71 4.58
C THR A 2 14.06 -9.22 5.63
N ALA A 3 13.10 -8.38 5.26
CA ALA A 3 12.10 -7.85 6.20
C ALA A 3 11.13 -8.93 6.73
N ALA A 4 10.68 -9.85 5.86
CA ALA A 4 9.81 -10.96 6.26
C ALA A 4 10.54 -11.94 7.19
N TRP A 5 11.80 -12.26 6.86
CA TRP A 5 12.65 -13.07 7.73
C TRP A 5 12.90 -12.41 9.09
N ALA A 6 13.21 -11.10 9.10
CA ALA A 6 13.44 -10.35 10.34
C ALA A 6 12.18 -10.32 11.22
N TYR A 7 11.00 -10.13 10.60
CA TYR A 7 9.72 -10.18 11.29
C TYR A 7 9.48 -11.54 11.94
N VAL A 8 9.59 -12.63 11.18
CA VAL A 8 9.41 -14.01 11.68
C VAL A 8 10.37 -14.28 12.84
N ARG A 9 11.65 -13.96 12.66
CA ARG A 9 12.67 -14.18 13.70
C ARG A 9 12.39 -13.37 14.97
N LEU A 10 11.93 -12.12 14.85
CA LEU A 10 11.54 -11.28 15.98
C LEU A 10 10.33 -11.86 16.73
N THR A 11 9.34 -12.36 16.00
CA THR A 11 8.13 -12.96 16.59
C THR A 11 8.37 -14.32 17.23
N GLU A 12 9.30 -15.10 16.72
CA GLU A 12 9.70 -16.40 17.31
C GLU A 12 10.53 -16.22 18.59
N SER A 13 11.33 -15.16 18.65
CA SER A 13 12.29 -14.95 19.75
C SER A 13 11.68 -14.34 21.02
N ARG A 14 10.47 -13.77 20.96
CA ARG A 14 9.86 -13.06 22.09
C ARG A 14 8.36 -13.32 22.19
N PRO A 15 7.81 -13.47 23.42
CA PRO A 15 6.37 -13.56 23.60
C PRO A 15 5.69 -12.26 23.16
N ARG A 16 4.52 -12.40 22.53
CA ARG A 16 3.76 -11.31 21.91
C ARG A 16 3.53 -10.12 22.85
N GLU A 17 3.21 -10.39 24.12
CA GLU A 17 2.98 -9.35 25.13
C GLU A 17 4.20 -8.45 25.40
N GLN A 18 5.42 -8.98 25.24
CA GLN A 18 6.64 -8.18 25.40
C GLN A 18 6.84 -7.28 24.18
N LEU A 19 6.58 -7.78 22.97
CA LEU A 19 6.66 -7.01 21.73
C LEU A 19 5.64 -5.87 21.73
N GLU A 20 4.40 -6.14 22.16
CA GLU A 20 3.34 -5.12 22.27
C GLU A 20 3.71 -4.02 23.27
N ARG A 21 4.26 -4.38 24.44
CA ARG A 21 4.74 -3.40 25.43
C ARG A 21 5.90 -2.55 24.91
N LEU A 22 6.84 -3.16 24.19
CA LEU A 22 7.95 -2.43 23.57
C LEU A 22 7.45 -1.49 22.46
N ALA A 23 6.54 -1.95 21.61
CA ALA A 23 5.94 -1.14 20.56
C ALA A 23 5.22 0.09 21.14
N LEU A 24 4.44 -0.09 22.21
CA LEU A 24 3.77 1.03 22.89
C LEU A 24 4.74 2.04 23.48
N ARG A 25 5.85 1.57 24.09
CA ARG A 25 6.90 2.45 24.62
C ARG A 25 7.66 3.18 23.52
N ALA A 26 7.88 2.53 22.38
CA ALA A 26 8.58 3.10 21.23
C ALA A 26 7.70 4.02 20.38
N ALA A 27 6.37 3.88 20.46
CA ALA A 27 5.40 4.66 19.69
C ALA A 27 5.60 6.19 19.75
N PRO A 28 5.70 6.83 20.94
CA PRO A 28 5.88 8.28 21.00
C PRO A 28 7.20 8.71 20.37
N LEU A 29 8.28 7.95 20.57
CA LEU A 29 9.59 8.25 20.00
C LEU A 29 9.57 8.13 18.47
N ALA A 30 8.95 7.08 17.93
CA ALA A 30 8.79 6.90 16.49
C ALA A 30 7.95 8.01 15.85
N LEU A 31 6.87 8.42 16.52
CA LEU A 31 6.02 9.53 16.07
C LEU A 31 6.76 10.87 16.10
N LEU A 32 7.51 11.16 17.17
CA LEU A 32 8.33 12.36 17.26
C LEU A 32 9.44 12.39 16.22
N ALA A 33 10.11 11.26 15.99
CA ALA A 33 11.12 11.14 14.93
C ALA A 33 10.52 11.41 13.54
N LEU A 34 9.33 10.86 13.26
CA LEU A 34 8.64 11.10 12.00
C LEU A 34 8.20 12.56 11.87
N ALA A 35 7.59 13.14 12.90
CA ALA A 35 7.17 14.54 12.91
C ALA A 35 8.35 15.50 12.71
N GLY A 36 9.47 15.25 13.40
CA GLY A 36 10.71 16.00 13.21
C GLY A 36 11.28 15.85 11.80
N SER A 37 11.26 14.64 11.24
CA SER A 37 11.72 14.40 9.87
C SER A 37 10.86 15.12 8.83
N VAL A 38 9.53 15.10 9.00
CA VAL A 38 8.58 15.82 8.14
C VAL A 38 8.78 17.33 8.24
N TYR A 39 8.98 17.85 9.46
CA TYR A 39 9.24 19.27 9.68
C TYR A 39 10.54 19.70 9.00
N LEU A 40 11.64 18.96 9.19
CA LEU A 40 12.92 19.25 8.56
C LEU A 40 12.82 19.18 7.03
N PHE A 41 12.17 18.14 6.51
CA PHE A 41 11.94 18.01 5.07
C PHE A 41 11.15 19.21 4.51
N GLY A 42 10.10 19.65 5.20
CA GLY A 42 9.30 20.80 4.80
C GLY A 42 10.01 22.15 4.96
N HIS A 43 10.91 22.28 5.94
CA HIS A 43 11.69 23.49 6.15
C HIS A 43 12.74 23.70 5.04
N GLU A 44 13.35 22.61 4.57
CA GLU A 44 14.38 22.62 3.52
C GLU A 44 13.79 22.61 2.10
N ALA A 45 12.54 22.18 1.93
CA ALA A 45 11.87 22.14 0.63
C ALA A 45 11.17 23.47 0.32
N GLY A 46 11.62 24.20 -0.69
CA GLY A 46 10.77 25.20 -1.35
C GLY A 46 9.60 24.53 -2.08
N PHE A 47 8.51 25.25 -2.37
CA PHE A 47 7.37 24.70 -3.14
C PHE A 47 7.80 24.12 -4.50
N SER A 48 8.79 24.77 -5.14
CA SER A 48 9.45 24.32 -6.38
C SER A 48 10.22 23.00 -6.20
N ASP A 49 10.73 22.74 -5.01
CA ASP A 49 11.54 21.57 -4.63
C ASP A 49 10.72 20.39 -4.11
N VAL A 50 9.40 20.56 -3.99
CA VAL A 50 8.45 19.45 -3.76
C VAL A 50 8.09 18.79 -5.10
N VAL A 51 8.12 19.56 -6.19
CA VAL A 51 7.79 19.10 -7.55
C VAL A 51 9.04 18.59 -8.29
N ALA A 52 10.20 19.22 -8.09
CA ALA A 52 11.49 18.66 -8.46
C ALA A 52 12.11 18.00 -7.23
N PRO A 53 12.64 16.77 -7.27
CA PRO A 53 13.19 16.10 -6.08
C PRO A 53 14.56 16.66 -5.68
N THR A 54 14.70 17.98 -5.64
CA THR A 54 15.94 18.73 -5.40
C THR A 54 16.46 18.47 -3.99
N VAL A 55 15.60 18.41 -2.97
CA VAL A 55 16.01 18.07 -1.60
C VAL A 55 16.65 16.67 -1.51
N ALA A 56 16.10 15.70 -2.22
CA ALA A 56 16.67 14.35 -2.28
C ALA A 56 17.99 14.29 -3.06
N ARG A 57 18.26 15.27 -3.92
CA ARG A 57 19.51 15.40 -4.68
C ARG A 57 20.59 16.17 -3.92
N THR A 58 20.21 17.11 -3.05
CA THR A 58 21.16 17.93 -2.28
C THR A 58 21.59 17.27 -0.97
N SER A 59 20.73 16.44 -0.36
CA SER A 59 21.06 15.74 0.87
C SER A 59 20.49 14.33 0.89
N ALA A 60 21.37 13.33 0.91
CA ALA A 60 20.95 11.93 1.09
C ALA A 60 20.46 11.65 2.53
N THR A 61 20.89 12.45 3.50
CA THR A 61 20.61 12.20 4.93
C THR A 61 19.13 12.38 5.25
N ILE A 62 18.51 13.45 4.75
CA ILE A 62 17.10 13.78 5.03
C ILE A 62 16.14 12.65 4.58
N PRO A 63 16.17 12.15 3.33
CA PRO A 63 15.29 11.06 2.91
C PRO A 63 15.57 9.74 3.63
N ILE A 64 16.82 9.47 4.03
CA ILE A 64 17.18 8.30 4.85
C ILE A 64 16.51 8.38 6.22
N VAL A 65 16.65 9.51 6.91
CA VAL A 65 16.06 9.73 8.25
C VAL A 65 14.53 9.70 8.19
N TYR A 66 13.94 10.31 7.16
CA TYR A 66 12.50 10.23 6.91
C TYR A 66 12.02 8.79 6.68
N SER A 67 12.72 8.03 5.82
CA SER A 67 12.35 6.64 5.53
C SER A 67 12.52 5.74 6.75
N ALA A 68 13.57 5.96 7.55
CA ALA A 68 13.84 5.21 8.77
C ALA A 68 12.78 5.48 9.85
N SER A 69 12.36 6.75 10.03
CA SER A 69 11.31 7.10 10.98
C SER A 69 9.94 6.56 10.56
N LEU A 70 9.61 6.61 9.26
CA LEU A 70 8.41 5.98 8.72
C LEU A 70 8.41 4.47 8.97
N ALA A 71 9.54 3.80 8.68
CA ALA A 71 9.69 2.37 8.94
C ALA A 71 9.53 2.02 10.43
N ALA A 72 10.04 2.85 11.33
CA ALA A 72 9.86 2.68 12.77
C ALA A 72 8.37 2.78 13.18
N VAL A 73 7.62 3.74 12.63
CA VAL A 73 6.18 3.86 12.87
C VAL A 73 5.43 2.63 12.32
N MET A 74 5.77 2.17 11.12
CA MET A 74 5.18 0.95 10.56
C MET A 74 5.46 -0.27 11.44
N LEU A 75 6.67 -0.39 11.99
CA LEU A 75 7.05 -1.47 12.87
C LEU A 75 6.28 -1.43 14.20
N VAL A 76 6.07 -0.23 14.76
CA VAL A 76 5.23 -0.01 15.95
C VAL A 76 3.80 -0.46 15.70
N VAL A 77 3.20 -0.11 14.56
CA VAL A 77 1.84 -0.55 14.20
C VAL A 77 1.78 -2.07 14.01
N LEU A 78 2.79 -2.64 13.35
CA LEU A 78 2.85 -4.07 13.04
C LEU A 78 3.04 -4.96 14.28
N LEU A 79 3.89 -4.55 15.22
CA LEU A 79 4.18 -5.29 16.46
C LEU A 79 3.29 -4.88 17.63
N GLY A 80 2.56 -3.78 17.47
CA GLY A 80 1.71 -3.22 18.51
C GLY A 80 0.41 -4.01 18.73
N PRO A 81 -0.33 -3.63 19.78
CA PRO A 81 -1.60 -4.26 20.11
C PRO A 81 -2.65 -4.10 18.99
N PRO A 82 -3.67 -4.98 18.94
CA PRO A 82 -4.66 -5.00 17.86
C PRO A 82 -5.37 -3.67 17.60
N PHE A 83 -5.53 -2.82 18.62
CA PHE A 83 -6.19 -1.52 18.45
C PHE A 83 -5.41 -0.56 17.54
N LEU A 84 -4.08 -0.66 17.47
CA LEU A 84 -3.27 0.14 16.55
C LEU A 84 -3.45 -0.30 15.09
N GLN A 85 -3.81 -1.58 14.88
CA GLN A 85 -4.04 -2.15 13.54
C GLN A 85 -5.48 -1.96 13.06
N ARG A 86 -6.44 -1.86 13.99
CA ARG A 86 -7.87 -1.64 13.70
C ARG A 86 -8.17 -0.56 12.65
N PRO A 87 -7.58 0.64 12.69
CA PRO A 87 -7.87 1.62 11.65
C PRO A 87 -7.50 1.10 10.25
N PHE A 88 -6.40 0.37 10.11
CA PHE A 88 -5.87 -0.07 8.81
C PHE A 88 -6.59 -1.26 8.18
N VAL A 89 -7.40 -2.01 8.95
CA VAL A 89 -8.12 -3.19 8.44
C VAL A 89 -9.54 -2.87 7.95
N ASN A 90 -9.98 -1.63 8.11
CA ASN A 90 -11.32 -1.21 7.69
C ASN A 90 -11.49 -1.26 6.17
N ALA A 91 -12.67 -1.70 5.70
CA ALA A 91 -13.00 -1.79 4.28
C ALA A 91 -12.72 -0.51 3.45
N PRO A 92 -13.05 0.72 3.91
CA PRO A 92 -12.74 1.92 3.15
C PRO A 92 -11.24 2.15 3.01
N ILE A 93 -10.45 1.91 4.07
CA ILE A 93 -9.00 2.07 4.03
C ILE A 93 -8.37 1.01 3.11
N ARG A 94 -8.88 -0.22 3.12
CA ARG A 94 -8.43 -1.24 2.18
C ARG A 94 -8.70 -0.86 0.72
N ARG A 95 -9.88 -0.30 0.42
CA ARG A 95 -10.19 0.23 -0.92
C ARG A 95 -9.29 1.40 -1.30
N LEU A 96 -9.00 2.30 -0.36
CA LEU A 96 -8.08 3.40 -0.60
C LEU A 96 -6.65 2.89 -0.85
N ALA A 97 -6.22 1.85 -0.12
CA ALA A 97 -4.93 1.21 -0.34
C ALA A 97 -4.81 0.58 -1.74
N GLU A 98 -5.89 -0.01 -2.27
CA GLU A 98 -5.93 -0.50 -3.65
C GLU A 98 -5.75 0.62 -4.68
N LEU A 99 -6.23 1.84 -4.37
CA LEU A 99 -6.08 3.02 -5.23
C LEU A 99 -4.76 3.78 -5.00
N SER A 100 -4.09 3.55 -3.87
CA SER A 100 -2.92 4.34 -3.42
C SER A 100 -1.82 4.44 -4.47
N TYR A 101 -1.56 3.36 -5.22
CA TYR A 101 -0.54 3.36 -6.27
C TYR A 101 -0.92 4.27 -7.45
N ALA A 102 -2.16 4.19 -7.92
CA ALA A 102 -2.64 5.06 -9.00
C ALA A 102 -2.69 6.53 -8.55
N ILE A 103 -3.08 6.79 -7.30
CA ILE A 103 -3.03 8.13 -6.69
C ILE A 103 -1.59 8.63 -6.65
N PHE A 104 -0.64 7.82 -6.17
CA PHE A 104 0.78 8.15 -6.12
C PHE A 104 1.34 8.51 -7.50
N LEU A 105 0.92 7.83 -8.57
CA LEU A 105 1.38 8.18 -9.92
C LEU A 105 0.78 9.49 -10.45
N ILE A 106 -0.51 9.74 -10.20
CA ILE A 106 -1.22 10.84 -10.87
C ILE A 106 -1.24 12.14 -10.06
N HIS A 107 -1.08 12.10 -8.73
CA HIS A 107 -1.25 13.28 -7.89
C HIS A 107 -0.31 14.44 -8.24
N VAL A 108 0.92 14.16 -8.69
CA VAL A 108 1.85 15.19 -9.16
C VAL A 108 1.33 15.84 -10.44
N VAL A 109 0.86 15.04 -11.40
CA VAL A 109 0.31 15.54 -12.67
C VAL A 109 -0.93 16.40 -12.41
N VAL A 110 -1.84 15.94 -11.54
CA VAL A 110 -3.03 16.69 -11.12
C VAL A 110 -2.63 17.97 -10.39
N GLY A 111 -1.68 17.89 -9.45
CA GLY A 111 -1.21 19.06 -8.70
C GLY A 111 -0.65 20.16 -9.60
N ILE A 112 0.20 19.79 -10.57
CA ILE A 112 0.78 20.75 -11.52
C ILE A 112 -0.28 21.22 -12.52
N TYR A 113 -0.90 20.30 -13.25
CA TYR A 113 -1.78 20.68 -14.36
C TYR A 113 -3.09 21.30 -13.86
N LEU A 114 -3.83 20.59 -13.02
CA LEU A 114 -5.12 21.07 -12.52
C LEU A 114 -4.92 22.17 -11.47
N GLY A 115 -4.06 21.92 -10.49
CA GLY A 115 -3.87 22.85 -9.36
C GLY A 115 -3.16 24.14 -9.76
N VAL A 116 -2.07 24.06 -10.53
CA VAL A 116 -1.26 25.25 -10.87
C VAL A 116 -1.65 25.85 -12.21
N MET A 117 -1.80 25.06 -13.29
CA MET A 117 -1.98 25.62 -14.63
C MET A 117 -3.44 25.98 -14.95
N VAL A 118 -4.41 25.17 -14.52
CA VAL A 118 -5.83 25.37 -14.89
C VAL A 118 -6.57 26.23 -13.87
N LEU A 119 -6.40 25.94 -12.57
CA LEU A 119 -7.14 26.62 -11.51
C LEU A 119 -6.37 27.78 -10.86
N ASP A 120 -5.08 27.92 -11.17
CA ASP A 120 -4.16 28.90 -10.58
C ASP A 120 -4.35 29.04 -9.06
N LEU A 121 -4.30 27.91 -8.35
CA LEU A 121 -4.57 27.89 -6.92
C LEU A 121 -3.55 28.76 -6.16
N PRO A 122 -3.99 29.47 -5.11
CA PRO A 122 -3.11 30.28 -4.28
C PRO A 122 -2.04 29.41 -3.62
N ARG A 123 -0.85 29.97 -3.50
CA ARG A 123 0.38 29.29 -3.05
C ARG A 123 1.13 30.12 -2.01
N ASP A 124 0.41 30.99 -1.30
CA ASP A 124 0.98 31.95 -0.36
C ASP A 124 1.42 31.28 0.96
N GLY A 125 1.23 29.96 1.07
CA GLY A 125 1.67 29.15 2.19
C GLY A 125 0.75 29.23 3.40
N THR A 126 -0.43 29.84 3.27
CA THR A 126 -1.42 29.85 4.36
C THR A 126 -2.00 28.44 4.55
N LEU A 127 -2.46 28.13 5.77
CA LEU A 127 -3.09 26.84 6.05
C LEU A 127 -4.34 26.61 5.18
N ALA A 128 -5.05 27.68 4.84
CA ALA A 128 -6.22 27.63 3.97
C ALA A 128 -5.84 27.25 2.54
N ASP A 129 -4.76 27.82 2.00
CA ASP A 129 -4.27 27.49 0.66
C ASP A 129 -3.80 26.04 0.58
N VAL A 130 -3.06 25.59 1.59
CA VAL A 130 -2.62 24.18 1.69
C VAL A 130 -3.82 23.25 1.76
N ALA A 131 -4.82 23.57 2.59
CA ALA A 131 -6.03 22.76 2.71
C ALA A 131 -6.81 22.71 1.39
N LEU A 132 -6.98 23.87 0.73
CA LEU A 132 -7.65 23.97 -0.57
C LEU A 132 -6.92 23.15 -1.63
N PHE A 133 -5.60 23.31 -1.73
CA PHE A 133 -4.76 22.57 -2.67
C PHE A 133 -4.88 21.05 -2.45
N TYR A 134 -4.75 20.60 -1.20
CA TYR A 134 -4.91 19.19 -0.86
C TYR A 134 -6.30 18.65 -1.20
N VAL A 135 -7.36 19.37 -0.86
CA VAL A 135 -8.74 18.94 -1.15
C VAL A 135 -8.94 18.79 -2.66
N VAL A 136 -8.54 19.78 -3.45
CA VAL A 136 -8.70 19.75 -4.91
C VAL A 136 -7.87 18.62 -5.52
N VAL A 137 -6.57 18.57 -5.22
CA VAL A 137 -5.64 17.62 -5.84
C VAL A 137 -5.94 16.19 -5.42
N LEU A 138 -6.18 15.95 -4.14
CA LEU A 138 -6.46 14.60 -3.64
C LEU A 138 -7.80 14.09 -4.17
N THR A 139 -8.84 14.93 -4.20
CA THR A 139 -10.16 14.52 -4.72
C THR A 139 -10.07 14.19 -6.21
N ALA A 140 -9.44 15.06 -7.02
CA ALA A 140 -9.25 14.81 -8.43
C ALA A 140 -8.39 13.55 -8.69
N SER A 141 -7.34 13.32 -7.89
CA SER A 141 -6.49 12.13 -7.98
C SER A 141 -7.24 10.84 -7.63
N ILE A 142 -8.09 10.86 -6.60
CA ILE A 142 -8.93 9.71 -6.22
C ILE A 142 -9.94 9.40 -7.33
N LEU A 143 -10.60 10.43 -7.88
CA LEU A 143 -11.55 10.26 -8.98
C LEU A 143 -10.87 9.66 -10.21
N TYR A 144 -9.70 10.17 -10.58
CA TYR A 144 -8.91 9.63 -11.68
C TYR A 144 -8.48 8.18 -11.41
N ALA A 145 -7.92 7.90 -10.23
CA ALA A 145 -7.49 6.56 -9.85
C ALA A 145 -8.65 5.55 -9.91
N TYR A 146 -9.83 5.95 -9.43
CA TYR A 146 -11.03 5.14 -9.51
C TYR A 146 -11.46 4.86 -10.95
N ALA A 147 -11.48 5.90 -11.80
CA ALA A 147 -11.80 5.77 -13.22
C ALA A 147 -10.81 4.85 -13.94
N SER A 148 -9.50 5.03 -13.73
CA SER A 148 -8.44 4.18 -14.28
C SER A 148 -8.62 2.72 -13.86
N LEU A 149 -8.84 2.46 -12.57
CA LEU A 149 -9.05 1.11 -12.06
C LEU A 149 -10.29 0.46 -12.71
N ARG A 150 -11.37 1.23 -12.87
CA ARG A 150 -12.65 0.73 -13.38
C ARG A 150 -12.61 0.45 -14.88
N PHE A 151 -12.04 1.37 -15.67
CA PHE A 151 -12.13 1.37 -17.13
C PHE A 151 -10.89 0.84 -17.84
N VAL A 152 -9.72 0.83 -17.18
CA VAL A 152 -8.47 0.39 -17.79
C VAL A 152 -7.99 -0.90 -17.13
N GLU A 153 -7.73 -0.87 -15.83
CA GLU A 153 -7.07 -1.99 -15.16
C GLU A 153 -7.94 -3.24 -15.06
N ARG A 154 -9.20 -3.11 -14.61
CA ARG A 154 -10.10 -4.28 -14.48
C ARG A 154 -10.37 -4.96 -15.82
N PRO A 155 -10.68 -4.23 -16.91
CA PRO A 155 -10.81 -4.82 -18.24
C PRO A 155 -9.51 -5.46 -18.73
N ALA A 156 -8.36 -4.79 -18.57
CA ALA A 156 -7.07 -5.33 -18.99
C ALA A 156 -6.74 -6.64 -18.26
N ARG A 157 -6.95 -6.71 -16.94
CA ARG A 157 -6.76 -7.94 -16.16
C ARG A 157 -7.71 -9.06 -16.60
N ALA A 158 -8.97 -8.73 -16.90
CA ALA A 158 -9.92 -9.71 -17.40
C ALA A 158 -9.51 -10.25 -18.78
N TRP A 159 -9.01 -9.38 -19.66
CA TRP A 159 -8.49 -9.77 -20.97
C TRP A 159 -7.24 -10.65 -20.85
N ALA A 160 -6.27 -10.25 -20.01
CA ALA A 160 -5.06 -11.02 -19.75
C ALA A 160 -5.37 -12.43 -19.23
N ARG A 161 -6.29 -12.57 -18.27
CA ARG A 161 -6.72 -13.88 -17.76
C ARG A 161 -7.34 -14.79 -18.83
N ARG A 162 -8.01 -14.22 -19.84
CA ARG A 162 -8.55 -15.00 -20.96
C ARG A 162 -7.45 -15.53 -21.88
N LEU A 163 -6.39 -14.75 -22.06
CA LEU A 163 -5.26 -15.14 -22.91
C LEU A 163 -4.31 -16.14 -22.23
N THR A 164 -4.22 -16.10 -20.90
CA THR A 164 -3.33 -16.97 -20.11
C THR A 164 -4.03 -18.16 -19.46
N ALA A 165 -5.34 -18.32 -19.64
CA ALA A 165 -6.05 -19.51 -19.18
C ALA A 165 -5.50 -20.73 -19.93
N PRO A 166 -4.82 -21.69 -19.26
CA PRO A 166 -4.41 -22.93 -19.90
C PRO A 166 -5.67 -23.63 -20.43
N ALA A 167 -5.60 -24.21 -21.64
CA ALA A 167 -6.61 -25.14 -22.11
C ALA A 167 -6.82 -26.17 -20.99
N ALA A 168 -8.05 -26.23 -20.46
CA ALA A 168 -8.37 -27.07 -19.31
C ALA A 168 -7.80 -28.48 -19.56
N PRO A 169 -7.09 -29.09 -18.58
CA PRO A 169 -6.66 -30.47 -18.72
C PRO A 169 -7.91 -31.30 -19.01
N SER A 170 -7.99 -31.89 -20.21
CA SER A 170 -9.03 -32.85 -20.54
C SER A 170 -9.06 -33.87 -19.42
N ALA A 171 -10.16 -33.88 -18.64
CA ALA A 171 -10.31 -34.73 -17.48
C ALA A 171 -9.95 -36.18 -17.87
N PRO A 172 -9.18 -36.90 -17.03
CA PRO A 172 -8.87 -38.29 -17.31
C PRO A 172 -10.18 -39.03 -17.52
N ARG A 173 -10.32 -39.61 -18.72
CA ARG A 173 -11.44 -40.47 -19.10
C ARG A 173 -11.50 -41.56 -18.03
N GLN A 174 -12.51 -41.53 -17.16
CA GLN A 174 -12.74 -42.59 -16.20
C GLN A 174 -12.95 -43.87 -17.01
N THR A 175 -11.93 -44.73 -17.06
CA THR A 175 -12.07 -46.08 -17.59
C THR A 175 -13.12 -46.75 -16.72
N PRO A 176 -14.27 -47.18 -17.27
CA PRO A 176 -15.26 -47.89 -16.49
C PRO A 176 -14.58 -49.12 -15.87
N THR A 177 -14.45 -49.12 -14.56
CA THR A 177 -14.05 -50.29 -13.79
C THR A 177 -15.12 -51.35 -14.09
N GLN A 178 -14.79 -52.28 -14.98
CA GLN A 178 -15.62 -53.45 -15.23
C GLN A 178 -15.69 -54.24 -13.94
N ASP A 179 -16.87 -54.16 -13.34
CA ASP A 179 -17.38 -55.02 -12.31
C ASP A 179 -17.40 -56.47 -12.87
N LEU A 180 -16.30 -57.20 -12.66
CA LEU A 180 -16.20 -58.64 -12.92
C LEU A 180 -16.09 -59.40 -11.58
N ALA A 181 -16.87 -58.99 -10.59
CA ALA A 181 -17.08 -59.75 -9.35
C ALA A 181 -18.52 -60.29 -9.35
N GLY A 182 -18.80 -61.31 -10.18
CA GLY A 182 -20.16 -61.83 -10.24
C GLY A 182 -20.39 -62.99 -11.21
N VAL A 183 -19.52 -64.00 -11.24
CA VAL A 183 -19.89 -65.31 -11.85
C VAL A 183 -19.53 -66.43 -10.88
N GLY A 184 -20.52 -66.78 -10.06
CA GLY A 184 -20.93 -68.16 -9.78
C GLY A 184 -19.91 -69.14 -9.19
N SER A 185 -19.86 -69.23 -7.87
CA SER A 185 -19.62 -70.51 -7.19
C SER A 185 -20.98 -71.16 -6.87
N ALA A 186 -21.39 -72.11 -7.70
CA ALA A 186 -22.44 -73.08 -7.38
C ALA A 186 -22.16 -74.36 -8.17
N GLY A 187 -21.93 -75.47 -7.46
CA GLY A 187 -21.80 -76.81 -8.05
C GLY A 187 -20.88 -77.72 -7.26
N ASP A 188 -21.46 -78.37 -6.25
CA ASP A 188 -21.27 -79.76 -5.77
C ASP A 188 -20.00 -80.54 -6.12
#